data_AF-A0A819U6E3-F1
#
_entry.id   AF-A0A819U6E3-F1
#
_cell.length_a   1.000
_cell.length_b   1.000
_cell.length_c   1.000
_cell.angle_alpha   90.00
_cell.angle_beta   90.00
_cell.angle_gamma   90.00
#
_symmetry.space_group_name_H-M   'P 1'
#
loop_
_entity.id
_entity.type
_entity.pdbx_description
1 polymer ?
#
loop_
_entity_poly.entity_id
_entity_poly.type
_entity_poly.pdbx_seq_one_letter_code
_entity_poly.pdbx_strand_id
1 'polypeptide(L)'
;MENRKVRIFYKMVITVTRCRCIANDSTCWSSPSAWRTFNASISGRLVLPHSSATPCAENEFNESLCNETIRYWSDSSGRSDQVGTMQYFHWENVSCSINNRNSKCTQGSTPVYAVDAIWPENIQATLRFASTNNIRSVIKTTGHYILGRSAVFESLFMWLHNMKNMTLISQYSSCGAPPVSDDVCLTPGYNRETCIYG
;
A
#
# COMPACT_ATOMS: atom_id res chain seq x y z
N MET A 1 13.82 -43.11 50.37
CA MET A 1 13.03 -43.27 49.13
C MET A 1 12.83 -41.88 48.55
N GLU A 2 13.52 -41.61 47.43
CA GLU A 2 13.75 -40.26 46.90
C GLU A 2 12.72 -39.92 45.84
N ASN A 3 11.90 -38.89 46.09
CA ASN A 3 10.83 -38.45 45.19
C ASN A 3 11.39 -37.68 44.00
N ARG A 4 11.61 -38.39 42.88
CA ARG A 4 11.97 -37.76 41.59
C ARG A 4 10.79 -36.96 41.04
N LYS A 5 10.89 -35.63 41.08
CA LYS A 5 9.98 -34.71 40.37
C LYS A 5 10.25 -34.80 38.87
N VAL A 6 9.28 -35.32 38.11
CA VAL A 6 9.30 -35.30 36.65
C VAL A 6 9.04 -33.86 36.19
N ARG A 7 10.01 -33.22 35.54
CA ARG A 7 9.83 -31.93 34.88
C ARG A 7 9.36 -32.17 33.46
N ILE A 8 8.10 -31.83 33.18
CA ILE A 8 7.55 -31.79 31.82
C ILE A 8 8.10 -30.53 31.15
N PHE A 9 8.96 -30.70 30.15
CA PHE A 9 9.40 -29.61 29.29
C PHE A 9 8.39 -29.47 28.14
N TYR A 10 7.58 -28.41 28.17
CA TYR A 10 6.81 -28.00 27.00
C TYR A 10 7.79 -27.52 25.93
N LYS A 11 7.96 -28.32 24.87
CA LYS A 11 8.71 -27.90 23.70
C LYS A 11 7.81 -26.92 22.94
N MET A 12 8.07 -25.62 23.09
CA MET A 12 7.43 -24.60 22.27
C MET A 12 7.81 -24.86 20.81
N VAL A 13 6.89 -25.44 20.04
CA VAL A 13 7.06 -25.57 18.59
C VAL A 13 6.83 -24.18 18.02
N ILE A 14 7.92 -23.49 17.70
CA ILE A 14 7.85 -22.27 16.87
C ILE A 14 7.46 -22.74 15.48
N THR A 15 6.17 -22.67 15.15
CA THR A 15 5.70 -22.81 13.77
C THR A 15 6.17 -21.58 13.01
N VAL A 16 7.30 -21.71 12.29
CA VAL A 16 7.69 -20.71 11.30
C VAL A 16 6.65 -20.78 10.18
N THR A 17 5.65 -19.89 10.22
CA THR A 17 4.73 -19.71 9.10
C THR A 17 5.55 -19.33 7.87
N ARG A 18 5.66 -20.27 6.91
CA ARG A 18 6.42 -20.06 5.68
C ARG A 18 5.72 -19.09 4.72
N CYS A 19 4.40 -18.96 4.83
CA CYS A 19 3.59 -18.06 4.01
C CYS A 19 3.19 -16.80 4.79
N ARG A 20 2.97 -15.70 4.04
CA ARG A 20 2.32 -14.50 4.58
C ARG A 20 0.82 -14.76 4.73
N CYS A 21 0.22 -14.08 5.70
CA CYS A 21 -1.22 -14.13 5.90
C CYS A 21 -1.95 -13.38 4.78
N ILE A 22 -3.09 -13.93 4.33
CA ILE A 22 -3.94 -13.41 3.26
C ILE A 22 -5.36 -13.20 3.78
N ALA A 23 -6.16 -12.31 3.18
CA ALA A 23 -7.46 -11.92 3.72
C ALA A 23 -8.49 -13.04 3.77
N ASN A 24 -8.36 -14.04 2.89
CA ASN A 24 -9.25 -15.20 2.88
C ASN A 24 -8.85 -16.29 3.90
N ASP A 25 -7.77 -16.10 4.67
CA ASP A 25 -7.36 -17.00 5.74
C ASP A 25 -7.79 -16.44 7.11
N SER A 26 -8.96 -16.87 7.57
CA SER A 26 -9.51 -16.44 8.87
C SER A 26 -8.69 -16.89 10.08
N THR A 27 -7.73 -17.80 9.91
CA THR A 27 -6.92 -18.32 11.03
C THR A 27 -5.79 -17.36 11.42
N CYS A 28 -5.33 -16.53 10.48
CA CYS A 28 -4.25 -15.58 10.72
C CYS A 28 -4.63 -14.13 10.40
N TRP A 29 -5.66 -13.89 9.57
CA TRP A 29 -5.96 -12.54 9.12
C TRP A 29 -6.51 -11.72 10.27
N SER A 30 -6.02 -10.49 10.39
CA SER A 30 -6.42 -9.61 11.48
C SER A 30 -7.93 -9.39 11.47
N SER A 31 -8.53 -9.44 12.66
CA SER A 31 -9.97 -9.26 12.81
C SER A 31 -10.42 -7.85 12.40
N PRO A 32 -11.71 -7.64 12.10
CA PRO A 32 -12.24 -6.31 11.83
C PRO A 32 -12.01 -5.30 12.98
N SER A 33 -11.97 -5.76 14.24
CA SER A 33 -11.62 -4.88 15.37
C SER A 33 -10.14 -4.48 15.36
N ALA A 34 -9.23 -5.40 15.01
CA ALA A 34 -7.81 -5.10 14.87
C ALA A 34 -7.55 -4.08 13.75
N TRP A 35 -8.21 -4.22 12.60
CA TRP A 35 -8.14 -3.23 11.50
C TRP A 35 -8.68 -1.86 11.91
N ARG A 36 -9.78 -1.79 12.68
CA ARG A 36 -10.30 -0.52 13.22
C ARG A 36 -9.34 0.14 14.19
N THR A 37 -8.76 -0.62 15.11
CA THR A 37 -7.74 -0.10 16.05
C THR A 37 -6.50 0.39 15.31
N PHE A 38 -6.05 -0.35 14.30
CA PHE A 38 -4.96 0.07 13.44
C PHE A 38 -5.31 1.36 12.68
N ASN A 39 -6.51 1.44 12.09
CA ASN A 39 -6.95 2.65 11.40
C ASN A 39 -6.95 3.88 12.32
N ALA A 40 -7.41 3.73 13.56
CA ALA A 40 -7.35 4.81 14.55
C ALA A 40 -5.91 5.24 14.87
N SER A 41 -4.95 4.31 14.95
CA SER A 41 -3.54 4.63 15.23
C SER A 41 -2.83 5.36 14.10
N ILE A 42 -3.36 5.28 12.87
CA ILE A 42 -2.88 6.03 11.70
C ILE A 42 -3.78 7.22 11.35
N SER A 43 -4.59 7.70 12.29
CA SER A 43 -5.49 8.87 12.11
C SER A 43 -6.53 8.69 11.00
N GLY A 44 -7.08 7.48 10.84
CA GLY A 44 -8.17 7.22 9.88
C GLY A 44 -7.70 7.01 8.43
N ARG A 45 -6.41 6.77 8.20
CA ARG A 45 -5.78 6.70 6.86
C ARG A 45 -5.80 5.34 6.19
N LEU A 46 -6.52 4.37 6.76
CA LEU A 46 -6.76 3.08 6.11
C LEU A 46 -7.85 3.22 5.04
N VAL A 47 -7.55 2.81 3.82
CA VAL A 47 -8.48 2.85 2.68
C VAL A 47 -8.62 1.47 2.04
N LEU A 48 -9.73 1.29 1.32
CA LEU A 48 -10.07 0.09 0.56
C LEU A 48 -9.88 0.38 -0.93
N PRO A 49 -8.73 0.03 -1.53
CA PRO A 49 -8.48 0.25 -2.93
C PRO A 49 -9.21 -0.79 -3.80
N HIS A 50 -9.57 -0.37 -5.01
CA HIS A 50 -10.11 -1.22 -6.06
C HIS A 50 -9.30 -1.06 -7.34
N SER A 51 -9.35 -2.04 -8.24
CA SER A 51 -8.74 -1.90 -9.57
C SER A 51 -9.43 -0.78 -10.35
N SER A 52 -8.67 -0.09 -11.20
CA SER A 52 -9.17 1.04 -12.00
C SER A 52 -10.45 0.72 -12.77
N ALA A 53 -10.57 -0.49 -13.33
CA ALA A 53 -11.71 -0.89 -14.14
C ALA A 53 -12.94 -1.36 -13.33
N THR A 54 -12.82 -1.58 -12.02
CA THR A 54 -13.92 -2.09 -11.18
C THR A 54 -15.21 -1.28 -11.32
N PRO A 55 -15.20 0.08 -11.29
CA PRO A 55 -16.44 0.85 -11.41
C PRO A 55 -17.16 0.73 -12.75
N CYS A 56 -16.51 0.19 -13.78
CA CYS A 56 -17.11 -0.02 -15.10
C CYS A 56 -17.73 -1.42 -15.27
N ALA A 57 -17.57 -2.33 -14.29
CA ALA A 57 -18.14 -3.67 -14.35
C ALA A 57 -19.57 -3.70 -13.82
N GLU A 58 -20.40 -4.58 -14.37
CA GLU A 58 -21.83 -4.67 -14.10
C GLU A 58 -22.17 -4.85 -12.61
N ASN A 59 -21.39 -5.67 -11.90
CA ASN A 59 -21.62 -5.94 -10.47
C ASN A 59 -21.25 -4.78 -9.54
N GLU A 60 -20.41 -3.86 -9.99
CA GLU A 60 -19.89 -2.72 -9.20
C GLU A 60 -20.09 -1.40 -9.97
N PHE A 61 -21.09 -1.36 -10.85
CA PHE A 61 -21.22 -0.27 -11.82
C PHE A 61 -21.52 1.06 -11.12
N ASN A 62 -20.65 2.03 -11.34
CA ASN A 62 -20.85 3.41 -10.94
C ASN A 62 -20.52 4.31 -12.12
N GLU A 63 -21.55 4.93 -12.70
CA GLU A 63 -21.41 5.74 -13.92
C GLU A 63 -20.41 6.89 -13.75
N SER A 64 -20.46 7.60 -12.62
CA SER A 64 -19.56 8.72 -12.35
C SER A 64 -18.10 8.26 -12.26
N LEU A 65 -17.84 7.23 -11.46
CA LEU A 65 -16.49 6.69 -11.27
C LEU A 65 -15.97 6.01 -12.54
N CYS A 66 -16.82 5.34 -13.31
CA CYS A 66 -16.42 4.74 -14.59
C CYS A 66 -16.04 5.83 -15.61
N ASN A 67 -16.81 6.91 -15.69
CA ASN A 67 -16.47 8.05 -16.55
C ASN A 67 -15.15 8.71 -16.11
N GLU A 68 -14.90 8.81 -14.81
CA GLU A 68 -13.61 9.27 -14.28
C GLU A 68 -12.47 8.32 -14.65
N THR A 69 -12.65 7.01 -14.46
CA THR A 69 -11.71 5.97 -14.89
C THR A 69 -11.36 6.08 -16.36
N ILE A 70 -12.34 6.27 -17.24
CA ILE A 70 -12.11 6.42 -18.68
C ILE A 70 -11.23 7.63 -18.96
N ARG A 71 -11.44 8.76 -18.26
CA ARG A 71 -10.65 9.98 -18.43
C ARG A 71 -9.19 9.78 -18.02
N TYR A 72 -8.94 9.14 -16.87
CA TYR A 72 -7.57 8.92 -16.42
C TYR A 72 -6.93 7.63 -16.98
N TRP A 73 -7.65 6.82 -17.76
CA TRP A 73 -7.19 5.46 -18.13
C TRP A 73 -5.80 5.44 -18.77
N SER A 74 -5.50 6.44 -19.61
CA SER A 74 -4.20 6.62 -20.28
C SER A 74 -3.43 7.84 -19.77
N ASP A 75 -3.90 8.48 -18.69
CA ASP A 75 -3.23 9.61 -18.05
C ASP A 75 -2.36 9.15 -16.89
N SER A 76 -1.04 9.35 -17.00
CA SER A 76 -0.07 8.89 -16.02
C SER A 76 -0.27 9.55 -14.65
N SER A 77 -0.61 10.84 -14.63
CA SER A 77 -0.81 11.58 -13.38
C SER A 77 -2.13 11.14 -12.73
N GLY A 78 -3.23 11.16 -13.48
CA GLY A 78 -4.53 10.69 -12.99
C GLY A 78 -4.51 9.23 -12.52
N ARG A 79 -3.75 8.33 -13.16
CA ARG A 79 -3.53 6.98 -12.61
C ARG A 79 -2.76 7.00 -11.30
N SER A 80 -1.70 7.81 -11.18
CA SER A 80 -0.88 7.89 -9.96
C SER A 80 -1.66 8.38 -8.74
N ASP A 81 -2.68 9.21 -8.96
CA ASP A 81 -3.53 9.83 -7.95
C ASP A 81 -4.57 8.85 -7.38
N GLN A 82 -4.66 7.65 -7.93
CA GLN A 82 -5.57 6.60 -7.46
C GLN A 82 -4.80 5.55 -6.65
N VAL A 83 -5.33 5.17 -5.49
CA VAL A 83 -4.64 4.26 -4.57
C VAL A 83 -4.50 2.83 -5.11
N GLY A 84 -5.51 2.32 -5.82
CA GLY A 84 -5.58 0.92 -6.26
C GLY A 84 -5.02 0.64 -7.65
N THR A 85 -4.48 1.66 -8.30
CA THR A 85 -4.06 1.60 -9.70
C THR A 85 -2.55 1.44 -9.84
N MET A 86 -2.17 0.91 -10.99
CA MET A 86 -0.81 0.83 -11.52
C MET A 86 -0.78 1.56 -12.85
N GLN A 87 0.41 2.00 -13.27
CA GLN A 87 0.57 2.59 -14.60
C GLN A 87 0.35 1.57 -15.71
N TYR A 88 0.63 0.30 -15.40
CA TYR A 88 0.35 -0.82 -16.28
C TYR A 88 -0.81 -1.63 -15.69
N PHE A 89 -2.01 -1.39 -16.20
CA PHE A 89 -3.27 -1.95 -15.67
C PHE A 89 -3.30 -3.49 -15.58
N HIS A 90 -2.49 -4.20 -16.38
CA HIS A 90 -2.38 -5.66 -16.30
C HIS A 90 -1.82 -6.15 -14.96
N TRP A 91 -1.10 -5.30 -14.22
CA TRP A 91 -0.67 -5.60 -12.85
C TRP A 91 -1.77 -5.40 -11.81
N GLU A 92 -2.92 -4.81 -12.15
CA GLU A 92 -4.04 -4.64 -11.23
C GLU A 92 -4.93 -5.88 -11.26
N ASN A 93 -5.65 -6.06 -12.36
CA ASN A 93 -6.54 -7.20 -12.56
C ASN A 93 -6.69 -7.51 -14.05
N VAL A 94 -6.16 -8.65 -14.47
CA VAL A 94 -6.21 -9.13 -15.86
C VAL A 94 -7.62 -9.52 -16.33
N SER A 95 -8.55 -9.77 -15.40
CA SER A 95 -9.92 -10.20 -15.68
C SER A 95 -10.91 -9.04 -15.76
N CYS A 96 -10.48 -7.81 -15.45
CA CYS A 96 -11.31 -6.62 -15.33
C CYS A 96 -11.00 -5.63 -16.47
N SER A 97 -12.03 -5.12 -17.16
CA SER A 97 -11.85 -4.28 -18.35
C SER A 97 -12.89 -3.19 -18.47
N ILE A 98 -12.45 -1.96 -18.76
CA ILE A 98 -13.35 -0.82 -19.03
C ILE A 98 -14.18 -1.00 -20.31
N ASN A 99 -13.74 -1.88 -21.22
CA ASN A 99 -14.40 -2.11 -22.51
C ASN A 99 -15.41 -3.28 -22.45
N ASN A 100 -15.53 -3.96 -21.32
CA ASN A 100 -16.44 -5.08 -21.16
C ASN A 100 -17.14 -5.00 -19.80
N ARG A 101 -18.39 -4.52 -19.79
CA ARG A 101 -19.21 -4.44 -18.57
C ARG A 101 -19.43 -5.80 -17.91
N ASN A 102 -19.45 -6.89 -18.68
CA ASN A 102 -19.63 -8.25 -18.17
C ASN A 102 -18.31 -8.86 -17.68
N SER A 103 -17.23 -8.06 -17.58
CA SER A 103 -15.94 -8.53 -17.06
C SER A 103 -16.04 -8.90 -15.58
N LYS A 104 -15.36 -9.98 -15.20
CA LYS A 104 -15.35 -10.46 -13.82
C LYS A 104 -14.26 -9.73 -13.06
N CYS A 105 -14.61 -8.57 -12.51
CA CYS A 105 -13.70 -7.80 -11.66
C CYS A 105 -13.58 -8.45 -10.29
N THR A 106 -12.35 -8.78 -9.93
CA THR A 106 -11.92 -9.28 -8.61
C THR A 106 -10.92 -8.29 -8.00
N GLN A 107 -10.41 -8.59 -6.81
CA GLN A 107 -9.33 -7.77 -6.24
C GLN A 107 -8.02 -7.89 -7.06
N GLY A 108 -7.73 -9.06 -7.62
CA GLY A 108 -6.50 -9.29 -8.37
C GLY A 108 -5.25 -8.98 -7.54
N SER A 109 -4.29 -8.28 -8.13
CA SER A 109 -3.05 -7.82 -7.49
C SER A 109 -3.17 -6.42 -6.89
N THR A 110 -4.33 -5.76 -7.01
CA THR A 110 -4.67 -4.61 -6.17
C THR A 110 -4.73 -5.10 -4.70
N PRO A 111 -4.16 -4.38 -3.74
CA PRO A 111 -4.12 -4.83 -2.34
C PRO A 111 -5.50 -4.81 -1.71
N VAL A 112 -5.68 -5.51 -0.59
CA VAL A 112 -6.96 -5.53 0.14
C VAL A 112 -7.14 -4.25 0.95
N TYR A 113 -6.06 -3.78 1.55
CA TYR A 113 -6.01 -2.52 2.29
C TYR A 113 -4.83 -1.69 1.80
N ALA A 114 -4.97 -0.37 1.87
CA ALA A 114 -3.86 0.55 1.72
C ALA A 114 -3.88 1.59 2.84
N VAL A 115 -2.70 2.10 3.19
CA VAL A 115 -2.53 3.25 4.07
C VAL A 115 -2.13 4.42 3.21
N ASP A 116 -2.97 5.46 3.18
CA ASP A 116 -2.67 6.76 2.60
C ASP A 116 -1.69 7.50 3.53
N ALA A 117 -0.40 7.22 3.38
CA ALA A 117 0.63 7.72 4.26
C ALA A 117 1.00 9.16 3.88
N ILE A 118 0.93 10.06 4.86
CA ILE A 118 1.43 11.44 4.71
C ILE A 118 2.50 11.80 5.73
N TRP A 119 2.59 11.03 6.82
CA TRP A 119 3.60 11.21 7.87
C TRP A 119 4.45 9.95 8.07
N PRO A 120 5.71 10.08 8.50
CA PRO A 120 6.57 8.94 8.85
C PRO A 120 5.92 7.97 9.84
N GLU A 121 5.09 8.47 10.76
CA GLU A 121 4.38 7.69 11.77
C GLU A 121 3.39 6.70 11.13
N ASN A 122 2.76 7.06 10.01
CA ASN A 122 1.89 6.15 9.26
C ASN A 122 2.70 4.95 8.73
N ILE A 123 3.90 5.20 8.20
CA ILE A 123 4.79 4.14 7.71
C ILE A 123 5.22 3.24 8.87
N GLN A 124 5.68 3.84 9.98
CA GLN A 124 6.11 3.07 11.15
C GLN A 124 5.00 2.20 11.71
N ALA A 125 3.80 2.75 11.89
CA ALA A 125 2.65 2.00 12.38
C ALA A 125 2.27 0.87 11.42
N THR A 126 2.26 1.13 10.11
CA THR A 126 1.96 0.12 9.09
C THR A 126 2.97 -1.03 9.10
N LEU A 127 4.26 -0.73 9.17
CA LEU A 127 5.32 -1.75 9.22
C LEU A 127 5.23 -2.60 10.49
N ARG A 128 4.98 -1.97 11.65
CA ARG A 128 4.76 -2.69 12.91
C ARG A 128 3.54 -3.61 12.79
N PHE A 129 2.41 -3.09 12.32
CA PHE A 129 1.18 -3.86 12.16
C PHE A 129 1.35 -5.03 11.19
N ALA A 130 1.94 -4.81 10.02
CA ALA A 130 2.17 -5.86 9.03
C ALA A 130 3.12 -6.94 9.57
N SER A 131 4.19 -6.55 10.27
CA SER A 131 5.13 -7.48 10.89
C SER A 131 4.46 -8.33 11.96
N THR A 132 3.73 -7.71 12.89
CA THR A 132 3.03 -8.39 13.99
C THR A 132 1.99 -9.39 13.48
N ASN A 133 1.29 -9.07 12.39
CA ASN A 133 0.22 -9.90 11.84
C ASN A 133 0.70 -10.80 10.67
N ASN A 134 2.01 -10.83 10.38
CA ASN A 134 2.59 -11.58 9.26
C ASN A 134 1.92 -11.27 7.90
N ILE A 135 1.46 -10.04 7.69
CA ILE A 135 0.84 -9.58 6.44
C ILE A 135 1.93 -9.11 5.50
N ARG A 136 1.79 -9.42 4.20
CA ARG A 136 2.70 -8.90 3.18
C ARG A 136 2.49 -7.39 3.03
N SER A 137 3.53 -6.60 3.30
CA SER A 137 3.53 -5.17 3.02
C SER A 137 4.13 -4.86 1.66
N VAL A 138 3.60 -3.84 0.99
CA VAL A 138 4.08 -3.37 -0.31
C VAL A 138 4.07 -1.85 -0.34
N ILE A 139 5.05 -1.27 -1.02
CA ILE A 139 5.19 0.18 -1.13
C ILE A 139 4.79 0.60 -2.54
N LYS A 140 3.93 1.62 -2.63
CA LYS A 140 3.58 2.27 -3.89
C LYS A 140 3.70 3.78 -3.73
N THR A 141 4.41 4.44 -4.64
CA THR A 141 4.25 5.88 -4.86
C THR A 141 3.32 6.09 -6.05
N THR A 142 3.83 5.97 -7.28
CA THR A 142 3.09 6.26 -8.53
C THR A 142 2.62 5.01 -9.30
N GLY A 143 3.13 3.82 -8.96
CA GLY A 143 2.79 2.58 -9.66
C GLY A 143 3.47 2.40 -11.03
N HIS A 144 4.56 3.11 -11.31
CA HIS A 144 5.32 3.03 -12.58
C HIS A 144 6.18 1.77 -12.74
N TYR A 145 6.25 0.89 -11.76
CA TYR A 145 7.19 -0.21 -11.83
C TYR A 145 6.75 -1.28 -12.83
N ILE A 146 7.49 -1.37 -13.93
CA ILE A 146 7.14 -2.15 -15.13
C ILE A 146 6.97 -3.65 -14.83
N LEU A 147 7.69 -4.20 -13.85
CA LEU A 147 7.59 -5.61 -13.47
C LEU A 147 6.69 -5.86 -12.25
N GLY A 148 5.81 -4.93 -11.90
CA GLY A 148 4.73 -5.16 -10.93
C GLY A 148 5.13 -5.24 -9.44
N ARG A 149 6.37 -4.92 -9.03
CA ARG A 149 6.77 -4.91 -7.59
C ARG A 149 5.89 -4.08 -6.66
N SER A 150 5.16 -3.10 -7.18
CA SER A 150 4.19 -2.31 -6.42
C SER A 150 2.77 -2.86 -6.48
N ALA A 151 2.55 -4.05 -7.04
CA ALA A 151 1.26 -4.70 -7.24
C ALA A 151 1.33 -6.14 -6.73
N VAL A 152 0.58 -6.46 -5.69
CA VAL A 152 0.68 -7.78 -5.04
C VAL A 152 -0.65 -8.19 -4.45
N PHE A 153 -1.07 -9.39 -4.85
CA PHE A 153 -2.20 -10.13 -4.29
C PHE A 153 -2.17 -10.19 -2.76
N GLU A 154 -3.31 -9.94 -2.12
CA GLU A 154 -3.55 -10.16 -0.69
C GLU A 154 -2.52 -9.48 0.22
N SER A 155 -2.27 -8.19 -0.03
CA SER A 155 -1.28 -7.40 0.68
C SER A 155 -1.84 -6.13 1.30
N LEU A 156 -1.04 -5.52 2.19
CA LEU A 156 -1.26 -4.20 2.78
C LEU A 156 -0.32 -3.19 2.12
N PHE A 157 -0.88 -2.20 1.42
CA PHE A 157 -0.08 -1.15 0.80
C PHE A 157 0.25 -0.01 1.74
N MET A 158 1.44 0.55 1.58
CA MET A 158 1.78 1.90 1.99
C MET A 158 1.83 2.75 0.73
N TRP A 159 0.81 3.59 0.56
CA TRP A 159 0.72 4.52 -0.54
C TRP A 159 1.36 5.84 -0.12
N LEU A 160 2.54 6.13 -0.67
CA LEU A 160 3.35 7.28 -0.29
C LEU A 160 3.09 8.51 -1.15
N HIS A 161 2.17 8.42 -2.12
CA HIS A 161 1.91 9.47 -3.10
C HIS A 161 1.62 10.83 -2.45
N ASN A 162 0.83 10.84 -1.37
CA ASN A 162 0.45 12.06 -0.67
C ASN A 162 1.51 12.62 0.29
N MET A 163 2.69 11.98 0.40
CA MET A 163 3.85 12.57 1.08
C MET A 163 4.49 13.64 0.19
N LYS A 164 3.93 14.86 0.19
CA LYS A 164 4.30 15.99 -0.70
C LYS A 164 4.95 17.18 0.02
N ASN A 165 5.69 16.97 1.10
CA ASN A 165 6.46 18.04 1.75
C ASN A 165 7.79 18.32 1.05
N MET A 166 8.08 19.60 0.80
CA MET A 166 9.32 20.09 0.19
C MET A 166 9.92 21.20 1.06
N THR A 167 11.23 21.13 1.27
CA THR A 167 11.99 22.16 1.98
C THR A 167 13.18 22.59 1.16
N LEU A 168 13.27 23.88 0.84
CA LEU A 168 14.47 24.49 0.27
C LEU A 168 15.50 24.72 1.39
N ILE A 169 16.74 24.29 1.14
CA ILE A 169 17.85 24.42 2.07
C ILE A 169 18.88 25.34 1.41
N SER A 170 18.87 26.61 1.79
CA SER A 170 19.93 27.54 1.40
C SER A 170 21.21 27.18 2.14
N GLN A 171 22.37 27.30 1.48
CA GLN A 171 23.67 27.08 2.11
C GLN A 171 23.76 25.71 2.81
N TYR A 172 23.35 24.65 2.11
CA TYR A 172 23.44 23.27 2.58
C TYR A 172 24.87 22.93 3.00
N SER A 173 24.98 22.35 4.19
CA SER A 173 26.21 21.88 4.80
C SER A 173 25.98 20.49 5.38
N SER A 174 26.80 19.52 4.96
CA SER A 174 26.79 18.18 5.55
C SER A 174 27.73 18.09 6.75
N CYS A 175 27.24 17.61 7.90
CA CYS A 175 28.05 17.26 9.07
C CYS A 175 29.00 18.38 9.55
N GLY A 176 28.59 19.64 9.46
CA GLY A 176 29.38 20.81 9.92
C GLY A 176 30.48 21.25 8.95
N ALA A 177 30.51 20.72 7.72
CA ALA A 177 31.35 21.27 6.65
C ALA A 177 30.89 22.69 6.27
N PRO A 178 31.75 23.53 5.68
CA PRO A 178 31.31 24.81 5.11
C PRO A 178 30.18 24.60 4.08
N PRO A 179 29.23 25.54 3.95
CA PRO A 179 28.19 25.47 2.93
C PRO A 179 28.75 25.32 1.52
N VAL A 180 28.17 24.42 0.72
CA VAL A 180 28.67 24.11 -0.64
C VAL A 180 27.69 24.46 -1.75
N SER A 181 26.38 24.45 -1.48
CA SER A 181 25.34 24.75 -2.46
C SER A 181 24.01 25.02 -1.77
N ASP A 182 22.99 25.40 -2.54
CA ASP A 182 21.60 25.22 -2.13
C ASP A 182 21.16 23.78 -2.44
N ASP A 183 20.18 23.27 -1.71
CA ASP A 183 19.65 21.91 -1.86
C ASP A 183 18.12 21.88 -1.62
N VAL A 184 17.48 20.78 -1.99
CA VAL A 184 16.04 20.55 -1.78
C VAL A 184 15.79 19.20 -1.12
N CYS A 185 15.06 19.22 0.00
CA CYS A 185 14.57 18.01 0.64
C CYS A 185 13.16 17.70 0.15
N LEU A 186 12.98 16.55 -0.49
CA LEU A 186 11.69 16.08 -1.02
C LEU A 186 11.25 14.83 -0.28
N THR A 187 9.97 14.76 0.09
CA THR A 187 9.38 13.52 0.59
C THR A 187 9.03 12.53 -0.54
N PRO A 188 8.86 11.23 -0.22
CA PRO A 188 8.78 10.16 -1.24
C PRO A 188 7.62 10.24 -2.24
N GLY A 189 6.63 11.10 -1.98
CA GLY A 189 5.47 11.30 -2.85
C GLY A 189 5.75 12.18 -4.06
N TYR A 190 6.83 12.96 -4.08
CA TYR A 190 7.17 13.81 -5.22
C TYR A 190 7.41 13.00 -6.49
N ASN A 191 6.85 13.49 -7.60
CA ASN A 191 7.15 13.04 -8.95
C ASN A 191 7.80 14.18 -9.73
N ARG A 192 8.33 13.86 -10.92
CA ARG A 192 9.02 14.85 -11.77
C ARG A 192 8.14 16.06 -12.09
N GLU A 193 6.86 15.86 -12.40
CA GLU A 193 5.95 16.98 -12.72
C GLU A 193 5.82 17.95 -11.53
N THR A 194 5.54 17.43 -10.33
CA THR A 194 5.39 18.23 -9.11
C THR A 194 6.69 18.91 -8.66
N CYS A 195 7.85 18.38 -9.05
CA CYS A 195 9.14 18.98 -8.69
C CYS A 195 9.54 20.13 -9.63
N ILE A 196 9.05 20.12 -10.88
CA ILE A 196 9.40 21.13 -11.89
C ILE A 196 8.41 22.29 -11.86
N TYR A 197 7.13 22.02 -11.57
CA TYR A 197 6.04 22.98 -11.71
C TYR A 197 5.35 23.37 -10.39
N GLY A 198 5.73 22.75 -9.27
CA GLY A 198 5.19 23.06 -7.93
C GLY A 198 6.02 24.11 -7.22
#